data_AF-A0A6N2SIS7-F1
#
_entry.id   AF-A0A6N2SIS7-F1
#
_cell.length_a   1.000
_cell.length_b   1.000
_cell.length_c   1.000
_cell.angle_alpha   90.00
_cell.angle_beta   90.00
_cell.angle_gamma   90.00
#
_symmetry.space_group_name_H-M   'P 1'
#
loop_
_entity.id
_entity.type
_entity.pdbx_description
1 polymer ?
#
loop_
_entity_poly.entity_id
_entity_poly.type
_entity_poly.pdbx_seq_one_letter_code
_entity_poly.pdbx_strand_id
1 'polypeptide(L)'
;MNATFNLKRFFLLEQYKKQETGRHLLWSAGIVLGICLLCMMYDINKGSSYYIEHTQAFSLSRYLLWFLCIAPCLLEINITKQTSTLYLLMPASVFEKFLHLWMKYLLVLPLFCFLLITGIKGLLILSGSSYLQHFGSHIEFHLIEKDQILSCSLMQGIFFLGCIAFKRQKLINSFIVLCSCFILIFGIILSMTLWEPVDSHGYWIANIAYPIYNFPISSTSEAIIAFCNYGTPVLFSIGIWISSYFLLKEKQL
;
A
#
# COMPACT_ATOMS: atom_id res chain seq x y z
N MET A 1 31.43 -15.15 7.53
CA MET A 1 30.57 -15.51 6.38
C MET A 1 30.91 -14.59 5.23
N ASN A 2 31.20 -15.09 4.02
CA ASN A 2 31.56 -14.22 2.88
C ASN A 2 30.44 -13.20 2.62
N ALA A 3 30.78 -11.92 2.78
CA ALA A 3 29.89 -10.78 2.59
C ALA A 3 29.61 -10.47 1.11
N THR A 4 30.28 -11.18 0.19
CA THR A 4 30.09 -11.03 -1.25
C THR A 4 28.76 -11.65 -1.69
N PHE A 5 28.07 -10.95 -2.59
CA PHE A 5 26.86 -11.43 -3.24
C PHE A 5 27.16 -12.64 -4.12
N ASN A 6 26.31 -13.67 -4.05
CA ASN A 6 26.42 -14.85 -4.89
C ASN A 6 25.04 -15.24 -5.45
N LEU A 7 24.90 -15.19 -6.77
CA LEU A 7 23.66 -15.53 -7.48
C LEU A 7 23.16 -16.95 -7.18
N LYS A 8 24.06 -17.94 -7.12
CA LYS A 8 23.68 -19.33 -6.83
C LYS A 8 23.05 -19.46 -5.45
N ARG A 9 23.60 -18.73 -4.48
CA ARG A 9 23.13 -18.69 -3.09
C ARG A 9 21.78 -17.98 -2.97
N PHE A 10 21.60 -16.90 -3.73
CA PHE A 10 20.33 -16.19 -3.85
C PHE A 10 19.22 -17.07 -4.43
N PHE A 11 19.46 -17.79 -5.53
CA PHE A 11 18.47 -18.70 -6.11
C PHE A 11 18.08 -19.84 -5.17
N LEU A 12 19.05 -20.39 -4.42
CA LEU A 12 18.75 -21.41 -3.39
C LEU A 12 17.87 -20.85 -2.27
N LEU A 13 18.11 -19.61 -1.85
CA LEU A 13 17.27 -18.92 -0.86
C LEU A 13 15.84 -18.72 -1.39
N GLU A 14 15.69 -18.36 -2.66
CA GLU A 14 14.38 -18.20 -3.29
C GLU A 14 13.62 -19.53 -3.41
N GLN A 15 14.32 -20.61 -3.79
CA GLN A 15 13.75 -21.96 -3.82
C GLN A 15 13.29 -22.42 -2.43
N TYR A 16 14.13 -22.20 -1.42
CA TYR A 16 13.80 -22.55 -0.03
C TYR A 16 12.57 -21.80 0.47
N LYS A 17 12.44 -20.52 0.14
CA LYS A 17 11.30 -19.67 0.53
C LYS A 17 10.11 -19.70 -0.44
N LYS A 18 10.12 -20.57 -1.45
CA LYS A 18 9.08 -20.63 -2.47
C LYS A 18 7.71 -20.95 -1.88
N GLN A 19 7.64 -21.88 -0.93
CA GLN A 19 6.38 -22.27 -0.28
C GLN A 19 5.79 -21.12 0.56
N GLU A 20 6.65 -20.41 1.30
CA GLU A 20 6.25 -19.22 2.06
C GLU A 20 5.72 -18.13 1.12
N THR A 21 6.48 -17.83 0.06
CA THR A 21 6.09 -16.85 -0.97
C THR A 21 4.76 -17.22 -1.63
N GLY A 22 4.57 -18.49 -2.01
CA GLY A 22 3.32 -18.98 -2.58
C GLY A 22 2.13 -18.81 -1.63
N ARG A 23 2.32 -19.07 -0.33
CA ARG A 23 1.29 -18.82 0.68
C ARG A 23 0.92 -17.33 0.71
N HIS A 24 1.89 -16.41 0.74
CA HIS A 24 1.59 -14.96 0.73
C HIS A 24 0.83 -14.51 -0.53
N LEU A 25 1.17 -15.08 -1.70
CA LEU A 25 0.41 -14.82 -2.92
C LEU A 25 -1.04 -15.30 -2.79
N LEU A 26 -1.28 -16.47 -2.22
CA LEU A 26 -2.65 -16.95 -1.96
C LEU A 26 -3.42 -16.04 -0.99
N TRP A 27 -2.80 -15.60 0.12
CA TRP A 27 -3.42 -14.63 1.04
C TRP A 27 -3.73 -13.32 0.32
N SER A 28 -2.81 -12.83 -0.52
CA SER A 28 -3.03 -11.62 -1.30
C SER A 28 -4.20 -11.77 -2.27
N ALA A 29 -4.33 -12.92 -2.95
CA ALA A 29 -5.45 -13.21 -3.83
C ALA A 29 -6.79 -13.17 -3.05
N GLY A 30 -6.83 -13.78 -1.86
CA GLY A 30 -8.00 -13.73 -0.99
C GLY A 30 -8.37 -12.29 -0.57
N ILE A 31 -7.37 -11.45 -0.26
CA ILE A 31 -7.60 -10.05 0.11
C ILE A 31 -8.10 -9.24 -1.09
N VAL A 32 -7.51 -9.40 -2.28
CA VAL A 32 -7.95 -8.72 -3.51
C VAL A 32 -9.39 -9.09 -3.85
N LEU A 33 -9.73 -10.39 -3.79
CA LEU A 33 -11.09 -10.86 -4.01
C LEU A 33 -12.06 -10.33 -2.94
N GLY A 34 -11.65 -10.31 -1.68
CA GLY A 34 -12.44 -9.74 -0.58
C GLY A 34 -12.74 -8.24 -0.78
N ILE A 35 -11.76 -7.45 -1.18
CA ILE A 35 -11.95 -6.03 -1.53
C ILE A 35 -12.92 -5.90 -2.70
N CYS A 36 -12.76 -6.72 -3.74
CA CYS A 36 -13.67 -6.72 -4.90
C CYS A 36 -15.11 -7.02 -4.51
N LEU A 37 -15.33 -8.02 -3.65
CA LEU A 37 -16.66 -8.37 -3.13
C LEU A 37 -17.25 -7.24 -2.29
N LEU A 38 -16.46 -6.62 -1.42
CA LEU A 38 -16.90 -5.47 -0.60
C LEU A 38 -17.31 -4.28 -1.47
N CYS A 39 -16.54 -3.98 -2.53
CA CYS A 39 -16.90 -2.94 -3.50
C CYS A 39 -18.25 -3.22 -4.16
N MET A 40 -18.50 -4.46 -4.61
CA MET A 40 -19.78 -4.85 -5.20
C MET A 40 -20.93 -4.80 -4.18
N MET A 41 -20.73 -5.30 -2.96
CA MET A 41 -21.74 -5.23 -1.90
C MET A 41 -22.12 -3.79 -1.55
N TYR A 42 -21.14 -2.89 -1.51
CA TYR A 42 -21.40 -1.47 -1.24
C TYR A 42 -22.20 -0.81 -2.38
N ASP A 43 -21.88 -1.11 -3.64
CA ASP A 43 -22.63 -0.63 -4.81
C ASP A 43 -24.08 -1.12 -4.79
N ILE A 44 -24.28 -2.40 -4.45
CA ILE A 44 -25.63 -2.99 -4.32
C ILE A 44 -26.41 -2.32 -3.19
N ASN A 45 -25.77 -2.08 -2.03
CA ASN A 45 -26.42 -1.47 -0.87
C ASN A 45 -26.82 0.00 -1.12
N LYS A 46 -26.11 0.73 -1.98
CA LYS A 46 -26.50 2.07 -2.43
C LYS A 46 -27.61 2.09 -3.48
N GLY A 47 -28.24 0.95 -3.74
CA GLY A 47 -29.42 0.83 -4.58
C GLY A 47 -29.13 0.33 -5.99
N SER A 48 -27.90 -0.10 -6.31
CA SER A 48 -27.53 -0.67 -7.62
C SER A 48 -28.04 0.15 -8.82
N SER A 49 -28.27 1.44 -8.63
CA SER A 49 -28.93 2.26 -9.65
C SER A 49 -27.96 2.41 -10.79
N TYR A 50 -28.28 1.75 -11.91
CA TYR A 50 -27.61 1.78 -13.20
C TYR A 50 -27.33 3.19 -13.75
N TYR A 51 -27.77 4.25 -13.05
CA TYR A 51 -27.72 5.65 -13.45
C TYR A 51 -26.81 6.53 -12.58
N ILE A 52 -26.10 5.98 -11.59
CA ILE A 52 -25.11 6.76 -10.83
C ILE A 52 -23.77 6.60 -11.54
N GLU A 53 -23.23 7.68 -12.11
CA GLU A 53 -21.94 7.77 -12.82
C GLU A 53 -20.70 7.36 -11.98
N HIS A 54 -20.90 6.88 -10.75
CA HIS A 54 -19.85 6.58 -9.79
C HIS A 54 -20.03 5.17 -9.21
N THR A 55 -19.59 4.17 -9.96
CA THR A 55 -19.39 2.81 -9.43
C THR A 55 -18.14 2.76 -8.55
N GLN A 56 -18.15 1.91 -7.53
CA GLN A 56 -16.94 1.68 -6.70
C GLN A 56 -15.84 0.89 -7.45
N ALA A 57 -16.04 0.52 -8.72
CA ALA A 57 -15.02 -0.12 -9.53
C ALA A 57 -13.77 0.77 -9.71
N PHE A 58 -13.94 2.10 -9.72
CA PHE A 58 -12.83 3.05 -9.80
C PHE A 58 -12.05 3.17 -8.47
N SER A 59 -12.69 2.93 -7.32
CA SER A 59 -12.01 2.96 -6.02
C SER A 59 -11.26 1.66 -5.71
N LEU A 60 -11.61 0.56 -6.41
CA LEU A 60 -10.96 -0.76 -6.27
C LEU A 60 -9.44 -0.67 -6.49
N SER A 61 -9.01 -0.04 -7.58
CA SER A 61 -7.58 0.12 -7.90
C SER A 61 -6.84 0.98 -6.89
N ARG A 62 -7.51 1.96 -6.27
CA ARG A 62 -6.97 2.71 -5.13
C ARG A 62 -6.77 1.77 -3.94
N TYR A 63 -7.80 1.08 -3.47
CA TYR A 63 -7.67 0.17 -2.32
C TYR A 63 -6.58 -0.89 -2.48
N LEU A 64 -6.35 -1.35 -3.70
CA LEU A 64 -5.25 -2.24 -4.05
C LEU A 64 -3.88 -1.59 -3.90
N LEU A 65 -3.72 -0.34 -4.33
CA LEU A 65 -2.50 0.41 -4.11
C LEU A 65 -2.22 0.60 -2.61
N TRP A 66 -3.24 0.91 -1.80
CA TRP A 66 -3.11 0.97 -0.34
C TRP A 66 -2.70 -0.39 0.25
N PHE A 67 -3.31 -1.49 -0.22
CA PHE A 67 -2.93 -2.84 0.19
C PHE A 67 -1.46 -3.14 -0.15
N LEU A 68 -0.99 -2.81 -1.36
CA LEU A 68 0.40 -3.04 -1.76
C LEU A 68 1.40 -2.28 -0.88
N CYS A 69 1.07 -1.06 -0.46
CA CYS A 69 1.90 -0.29 0.48
C CYS A 69 1.95 -0.94 1.87
N ILE A 70 0.86 -1.54 2.35
CA ILE A 70 0.75 -2.17 3.69
C ILE A 70 1.26 -3.62 3.69
N ALA A 71 1.27 -4.28 2.53
CA ALA A 71 1.57 -5.70 2.36
C ALA A 71 2.88 -6.17 3.03
N PRO A 72 4.01 -5.43 3.03
CA PRO A 72 5.23 -5.85 3.72
C PRO A 72 4.99 -6.16 5.20
N CYS A 73 4.24 -5.32 5.91
CA CYS A 73 3.93 -5.50 7.32
C CYS A 73 2.88 -6.59 7.60
N LEU A 74 1.91 -6.75 6.68
CA LEU A 74 0.77 -7.63 6.89
C LEU A 74 1.12 -9.09 6.60
N LEU A 75 1.89 -9.31 5.53
CA LEU A 75 2.18 -10.65 5.03
C LEU A 75 3.41 -11.25 5.70
N GLU A 76 4.48 -10.50 5.95
CA GLU A 76 5.69 -11.08 6.54
C GLU A 76 5.45 -11.52 8.00
N ILE A 77 5.86 -12.75 8.33
CA ILE A 77 5.77 -13.27 9.69
C ILE A 77 7.05 -12.87 10.44
N ASN A 78 6.90 -12.44 11.69
CA ASN A 78 8.06 -12.15 12.54
C ASN A 78 8.99 -13.36 12.62
N ILE A 79 10.29 -13.08 12.61
CA ILE A 79 11.29 -14.00 13.11
C ILE A 79 11.01 -14.22 14.61
N THR A 80 10.36 -15.32 14.95
CA THR A 80 10.15 -15.77 16.34
C THR A 80 11.38 -16.56 16.80
N LYS A 81 11.58 -16.71 18.12
CA LYS A 81 12.72 -17.46 18.70
C LYS A 81 12.84 -18.92 18.16
N GLN A 82 11.78 -19.48 17.59
CA GLN A 82 11.75 -20.82 17.02
C GLN A 82 12.12 -20.88 15.53
N THR A 83 11.88 -19.83 14.74
CA THR A 83 12.27 -19.76 13.32
C THR A 83 13.62 -19.05 13.09
N SER A 84 14.11 -18.33 14.11
CA SER A 84 15.38 -17.60 14.07
C SER A 84 16.59 -18.50 13.84
N THR A 85 16.57 -19.74 14.34
CA THR A 85 17.68 -20.70 14.15
C THR A 85 17.83 -21.08 12.69
N LEU A 86 16.74 -21.47 12.01
CA LEU A 86 16.74 -21.72 10.56
C LEU A 86 17.11 -20.48 9.74
N TYR A 87 16.65 -19.30 10.15
CA TYR A 87 16.91 -18.04 9.44
C TYR A 87 18.36 -17.54 9.57
N LEU A 88 19.01 -17.84 10.71
CA LEU A 88 20.42 -17.58 10.99
C LEU A 88 21.33 -18.63 10.35
N LEU A 89 20.89 -19.89 10.30
CA LEU A 89 21.65 -21.00 9.69
C LEU A 89 21.59 -20.98 8.16
N MET A 90 20.65 -20.25 7.55
CA MET A 90 20.66 -20.05 6.11
C MET A 90 21.97 -19.33 5.71
N PRO A 91 22.81 -19.95 4.88
CA PRO A 91 24.08 -19.39 4.46
C PRO A 91 23.81 -18.33 3.39
N ALA A 92 23.12 -17.25 3.71
CA ALA A 92 22.79 -16.17 2.78
C ALA A 92 23.19 -14.84 3.41
N SER A 93 23.79 -13.95 2.62
CA SER A 93 24.22 -12.65 3.13
C SER A 93 23.03 -11.78 3.52
N VAL A 94 23.27 -10.78 4.37
CA VAL A 94 22.28 -9.76 4.73
C VAL A 94 21.68 -9.12 3.47
N PHE A 95 22.54 -8.85 2.47
CA PHE A 95 22.14 -8.25 1.21
C PHE A 95 21.22 -9.15 0.38
N GLU A 96 21.48 -10.45 0.29
CA GLU A 96 20.60 -11.39 -0.42
C GLU A 96 19.22 -11.50 0.25
N LYS A 97 19.19 -11.50 1.59
CA LYS A 97 17.94 -11.50 2.36
C LYS A 97 17.15 -10.21 2.14
N PHE A 98 17.83 -9.06 2.09
CA PHE A 98 17.22 -7.78 1.75
C PHE A 98 16.68 -7.77 0.32
N LEU A 99 17.48 -8.21 -0.66
CA LEU A 99 17.10 -8.24 -2.07
C LEU A 99 15.91 -9.17 -2.31
N HIS A 100 15.83 -10.30 -1.62
CA HIS A 100 14.66 -11.18 -1.67
C HIS A 100 13.39 -10.47 -1.18
N LEU A 101 13.44 -9.78 -0.03
CA LEU A 101 12.31 -8.99 0.48
C LEU A 101 11.93 -7.86 -0.47
N TRP A 102 12.92 -7.15 -1.00
CA TRP A 102 12.73 -6.05 -1.94
C TRP A 102 12.04 -6.54 -3.21
N MET A 103 12.55 -7.59 -3.86
CA MET A 103 11.97 -8.18 -5.07
C MET A 103 10.55 -8.72 -4.83
N LYS A 104 10.32 -9.39 -3.70
CA LYS A 104 9.01 -9.96 -3.35
C LYS A 104 7.91 -8.90 -3.29
N TYR A 105 8.16 -7.80 -2.56
CA TYR A 105 7.13 -6.79 -2.27
C TYR A 105 7.05 -5.65 -3.29
N LEU A 106 8.15 -5.30 -3.95
CA LEU A 106 8.13 -4.22 -4.96
C LEU A 106 7.88 -4.73 -6.39
N LEU A 107 8.17 -6.00 -6.68
CA LEU A 107 8.05 -6.53 -8.04
C LEU A 107 7.05 -7.69 -8.14
N VAL A 108 7.28 -8.78 -7.41
CA VAL A 108 6.48 -10.01 -7.56
C VAL A 108 5.02 -9.79 -7.15
N LEU A 109 4.79 -9.21 -5.97
CA LEU A 109 3.44 -9.00 -5.44
C LEU A 109 2.61 -8.00 -6.28
N PRO A 110 3.12 -6.81 -6.66
CA PRO A 110 2.37 -5.90 -7.53
C PRO A 110 2.03 -6.50 -8.90
N LEU A 111 2.98 -7.21 -9.54
CA LEU A 111 2.72 -7.87 -10.82
C LEU A 111 1.65 -8.95 -10.69
N PHE A 112 1.67 -9.73 -9.60
CA PHE A 112 0.64 -10.72 -9.34
C PHE A 112 -0.74 -10.08 -9.12
N CYS A 113 -0.83 -9.01 -8.33
CA CYS A 113 -2.07 -8.27 -8.14
C CYS A 113 -2.60 -7.70 -9.46
N PHE A 114 -1.74 -7.16 -10.32
CA PHE A 114 -2.11 -6.68 -11.65
C PHE A 114 -2.72 -7.80 -12.52
N LEU A 115 -2.06 -8.96 -12.57
CA LEU A 115 -2.57 -10.14 -13.28
C LEU A 115 -3.90 -10.64 -12.71
N LEU A 116 -4.08 -10.59 -11.39
CA LEU A 116 -5.35 -10.96 -10.77
C LEU A 116 -6.49 -10.00 -11.14
N ILE A 117 -6.25 -8.68 -11.10
CA ILE A 117 -7.28 -7.68 -11.45
C ILE A 117 -7.67 -7.80 -12.91
N THR A 118 -6.70 -7.96 -13.82
CA THR A 118 -6.99 -8.20 -15.24
C THR A 118 -7.80 -9.48 -15.44
N GLY A 119 -7.47 -10.55 -14.73
CA GLY A 119 -8.24 -11.80 -14.73
C GLY A 119 -9.68 -11.62 -14.22
N ILE A 120 -9.85 -10.96 -13.07
CA ILE A 120 -11.18 -10.67 -12.48
C ILE A 120 -12.00 -9.80 -13.43
N LYS A 121 -11.40 -8.74 -14.01
CA LYS A 121 -12.04 -7.89 -15.02
C LYS A 121 -12.54 -8.71 -16.20
N GLY A 122 -11.70 -9.59 -16.75
CA GLY A 122 -12.08 -10.48 -17.85
C GLY A 122 -13.26 -11.40 -17.49
N LEU A 123 -13.21 -12.03 -16.31
CA LEU A 123 -14.28 -12.91 -15.82
C LEU A 123 -15.62 -12.17 -15.64
N LEU A 124 -15.59 -10.96 -15.10
CA LEU A 124 -16.79 -10.16 -14.85
C LEU A 124 -17.48 -9.74 -16.15
N ILE A 125 -16.71 -9.34 -17.16
CA ILE A 125 -17.21 -8.99 -18.50
C ILE A 125 -17.86 -10.21 -19.20
N LEU A 126 -17.31 -11.40 -18.97
CA LEU A 126 -17.82 -12.65 -19.55
C LEU A 126 -19.03 -13.25 -18.81
N SER A 127 -19.37 -12.75 -17.62
CA SER A 127 -20.38 -13.38 -16.75
C SER A 127 -21.84 -13.27 -17.22
N GLY A 128 -22.10 -12.52 -18.30
CA GLY A 128 -23.43 -12.40 -18.93
C GLY A 128 -24.47 -11.57 -18.17
N SER A 129 -24.18 -11.14 -16.93
CA SER A 129 -25.03 -10.23 -16.15
C SER A 129 -24.73 -8.77 -16.49
N SER A 130 -25.77 -7.98 -16.76
CA SER A 130 -25.64 -6.54 -17.08
C SER A 130 -24.92 -5.75 -16.00
N TYR A 131 -25.16 -6.05 -14.72
CA TYR A 131 -24.48 -5.39 -13.59
C TYR A 131 -22.99 -5.74 -13.55
N LEU A 132 -22.65 -7.03 -13.63
CA LEU A 132 -21.26 -7.49 -13.53
C LEU A 132 -20.43 -7.03 -14.73
N GLN A 133 -21.03 -6.96 -15.92
CA GLN A 133 -20.41 -6.39 -17.10
C GLN A 133 -20.13 -4.89 -16.94
N HIS A 134 -21.10 -4.14 -16.43
CA HIS A 134 -20.94 -2.72 -16.14
C HIS A 134 -19.88 -2.47 -15.05
N PHE A 135 -19.88 -3.25 -13.97
CA PHE A 135 -18.86 -3.15 -12.92
C PHE A 135 -17.46 -3.48 -13.49
N GLY A 136 -17.33 -4.56 -14.26
CA GLY A 136 -16.08 -4.98 -14.89
C GLY A 136 -15.52 -3.97 -15.90
N SER A 137 -16.38 -3.29 -16.66
CA SER A 137 -15.93 -2.27 -17.62
C SER A 137 -15.34 -1.04 -16.93
N HIS A 138 -15.85 -0.69 -15.75
CA HIS A 138 -15.39 0.46 -14.94
C HIS A 138 -14.18 0.14 -14.03
N ILE A 139 -13.65 -1.10 -14.06
CA ILE A 139 -12.37 -1.40 -13.43
C ILE A 139 -11.27 -0.78 -14.28
N GLU A 140 -10.79 0.38 -13.85
CA GLU A 140 -9.65 1.09 -14.43
C GLU A 140 -8.43 1.03 -13.50
N PHE A 141 -7.26 0.99 -14.12
CA PHE A 141 -6.01 1.13 -13.38
C PHE A 141 -5.89 2.57 -12.91
N HIS A 142 -5.67 2.75 -11.60
CA HIS A 142 -5.51 4.07 -11.02
C HIS A 142 -4.22 4.71 -11.56
N LEU A 143 -4.39 5.80 -12.30
CA LEU A 143 -3.27 6.69 -12.60
C LEU A 143 -2.97 7.48 -11.33
N ILE A 144 -1.76 7.32 -10.80
CA ILE A 144 -1.33 8.06 -9.61
C ILE A 144 -1.23 9.54 -9.99
N GLU A 145 -2.14 10.35 -9.45
CA GLU A 145 -2.10 11.81 -9.59
C GLU A 145 -0.89 12.39 -8.84
N LYS A 146 -0.38 13.54 -9.30
CA LYS A 146 0.84 14.16 -8.78
C LYS A 146 0.81 14.34 -7.26
N ASP A 147 -0.34 14.68 -6.70
CA ASP A 147 -0.54 14.94 -5.27
C ASP A 147 -0.51 13.67 -4.41
N GLN A 148 -0.69 12.50 -5.04
CA GLN A 148 -0.74 11.19 -4.36
C GLN A 148 0.61 10.47 -4.37
N ILE A 149 1.59 10.92 -5.18
CA ILE A 149 2.90 10.26 -5.29
C ILE A 149 3.64 10.30 -3.95
N LEU A 150 3.65 11.47 -3.29
CA LEU A 150 4.34 11.66 -2.01
C LEU A 150 3.71 10.84 -0.89
N SER A 151 2.38 10.83 -0.79
CA SER A 151 1.68 10.04 0.24
C SER A 151 1.92 8.55 0.05
N CYS A 152 1.95 8.07 -1.20
CA CYS A 152 2.29 6.68 -1.51
C CYS A 152 3.74 6.34 -1.14
N SER A 153 4.71 7.20 -1.45
CA SER A 153 6.12 6.95 -1.08
C SER A 153 6.34 6.96 0.43
N LEU A 154 5.68 7.89 1.14
CA LEU A 154 5.72 7.96 2.60
C LEU A 154 5.17 6.68 3.21
N MET A 155 3.98 6.27 2.76
CA MET A 155 3.29 5.10 3.28
C MET A 155 4.05 3.81 2.99
N GLN A 156 4.47 3.59 1.75
CA GLN A 156 5.29 2.44 1.35
C GLN A 156 6.56 2.36 2.19
N GLY A 157 7.23 3.50 2.39
CA GLY A 157 8.45 3.57 3.18
C GLY A 157 8.25 3.23 4.66
N ILE A 158 7.22 3.81 5.29
CA ILE A 158 6.91 3.56 6.72
C ILE A 158 6.60 2.09 6.97
N PHE A 159 5.77 1.46 6.11
CA PHE A 159 5.45 0.05 6.27
C PHE A 159 6.63 -0.86 5.93
N PHE A 160 7.42 -0.54 4.91
CA PHE A 160 8.59 -1.34 4.57
C PHE A 160 9.66 -1.31 5.67
N LEU A 161 9.97 -0.11 6.20
CA LEU A 161 10.88 0.05 7.34
C LEU A 161 10.28 -0.59 8.60
N GLY A 162 8.99 -0.40 8.83
CA GLY A 162 8.26 -0.94 9.97
C GLY A 162 8.33 -2.46 10.04
N CYS A 163 8.22 -3.14 8.90
CA CYS A 163 8.35 -4.60 8.79
C CYS A 163 9.72 -5.10 9.29
N ILE A 164 10.79 -4.33 9.07
CA ILE A 164 12.15 -4.68 9.49
C ILE A 164 12.41 -4.23 10.92
N ALA A 165 11.93 -3.05 11.32
CA ALA A 165 12.21 -2.43 12.61
C ALA A 165 11.44 -3.07 13.76
N PHE A 166 10.16 -3.34 13.60
CA PHE A 166 9.27 -3.74 14.69
C PHE A 166 8.82 -5.19 14.57
N LYS A 167 8.51 -5.80 15.73
CA LYS A 167 7.79 -7.07 15.74
C LYS A 167 6.35 -6.79 15.28
N ARG A 168 5.85 -7.48 14.24
CA ARG A 168 4.47 -7.48 13.70
C ARG A 168 3.38 -7.26 14.75
N GLN A 169 3.42 -7.95 15.88
CA GLN A 169 2.39 -7.82 16.91
C GLN A 169 2.41 -6.46 17.62
N LYS A 170 3.58 -5.84 17.81
CA LYS A 170 3.68 -4.46 18.32
C LYS A 170 3.21 -3.45 17.27
N LEU A 171 3.52 -3.68 16.00
CA LEU A 171 3.14 -2.80 14.90
C LEU A 171 1.62 -2.81 14.65
N ILE A 172 1.00 -3.99 14.63
CA ILE A 172 -0.47 -4.13 14.51
C ILE A 172 -1.16 -3.50 15.71
N ASN A 173 -0.65 -3.71 16.93
CA ASN A 173 -1.24 -3.08 18.11
C ASN A 173 -1.10 -1.55 18.06
N SER A 174 0.04 -1.02 17.64
CA SER A 174 0.21 0.43 17.45
C SER A 174 -0.67 0.98 16.33
N PHE A 175 -0.85 0.24 15.24
CA PHE A 175 -1.74 0.63 14.14
C PHE A 175 -3.22 0.62 14.57
N ILE A 176 -3.64 -0.39 15.35
CA ILE A 176 -4.99 -0.45 15.94
C ILE A 176 -5.21 0.76 16.86
N VAL A 177 -4.24 1.09 17.72
CA VAL A 177 -4.33 2.27 18.59
C VAL A 177 -4.43 3.54 17.75
N LEU A 178 -3.63 3.69 16.69
CA LEU A 178 -3.65 4.86 15.82
C LEU A 178 -4.97 4.99 15.04
N CYS A 179 -5.50 3.89 14.50
CA CYS A 179 -6.84 3.84 13.91
C CYS A 179 -7.93 4.19 14.94
N SER A 180 -7.81 3.70 16.18
CA SER A 180 -8.76 4.03 17.24
C SER A 180 -8.71 5.52 17.61
N CYS A 181 -7.53 6.14 17.60
CA CYS A 181 -7.38 7.58 17.78
C CYS A 181 -7.98 8.36 16.61
N PHE A 182 -7.79 7.92 15.36
CA PHE A 182 -8.43 8.56 14.21
C PHE A 182 -9.94 8.44 14.26
N ILE A 183 -10.49 7.28 14.61
CA ILE A 183 -11.94 7.09 14.76
C ILE A 183 -12.49 8.04 15.84
N LEU A 184 -11.78 8.19 16.97
CA LEU A 184 -12.15 9.15 18.00
C LEU A 184 -12.09 10.61 17.50
N ILE A 185 -11.02 11.00 16.81
CA ILE A 185 -10.85 12.35 16.28
C ILE A 185 -11.91 12.66 15.21
N PHE A 186 -12.14 11.77 14.25
CA PHE A 186 -13.18 11.91 13.24
C PHE A 186 -14.58 11.87 13.86
N GLY A 187 -14.81 11.06 14.90
CA GLY A 187 -16.05 11.06 15.66
C GLY A 187 -16.30 12.39 16.37
N ILE A 188 -15.27 13.00 16.93
CA ILE A 188 -15.33 14.34 17.54
C ILE A 188 -15.62 15.40 16.47
N ILE A 189 -14.92 15.38 15.33
CA ILE A 189 -15.15 16.30 14.21
C ILE A 189 -16.58 16.16 13.67
N LEU A 190 -17.07 14.94 13.46
CA LEU A 190 -18.44 14.67 13.01
C LEU A 190 -19.48 15.20 14.01
N SER A 191 -19.22 15.02 15.32
CA SER A 191 -20.10 15.55 16.37
C SER A 191 -20.12 17.07 16.41
N MET A 192 -19.01 17.73 16.07
CA MET A 192 -18.93 19.19 15.96
C MET A 192 -19.68 19.69 14.71
N THR A 193 -19.56 19.01 13.57
CA THR A 193 -20.29 19.39 12.34
C THR A 193 -21.81 19.22 12.43
N LEU A 194 -22.31 18.33 13.30
CA LEU A 194 -23.74 18.18 13.56
C LEU A 194 -24.32 19.37 14.36
N TRP A 195 -23.46 20.18 14.99
CA TRP A 195 -23.83 21.32 15.82
C TRP A 195 -23.40 22.67 15.21
N GLU A 196 -22.92 22.69 13.97
CA GLU A 196 -22.59 23.94 13.27
C GLU A 196 -23.86 24.72 12.85
N PRO A 197 -23.95 26.03 13.12
CA PRO A 197 -24.98 26.88 12.54
C PRO A 197 -24.75 27.12 11.03
N VAL A 198 -25.84 27.39 10.32
CA VAL A 198 -26.00 27.35 8.85
C VAL A 198 -25.06 28.28 8.03
N ASP A 199 -24.40 29.27 8.66
CA ASP A 199 -23.45 30.16 7.97
C ASP A 199 -21.99 29.90 8.39
N SER A 200 -21.29 29.07 7.60
CA SER A 200 -19.91 28.62 7.85
C SER A 200 -18.86 29.30 6.96
N HIS A 201 -19.16 30.49 6.42
CA HIS A 201 -18.16 31.29 5.70
C HIS A 201 -17.19 31.97 6.68
N GLY A 202 -16.00 31.37 6.86
CA GLY A 202 -14.88 31.98 7.60
C GLY A 202 -14.20 31.12 8.66
N TYR A 203 -14.70 29.90 8.91
CA TYR A 203 -14.06 28.99 9.87
C TYR A 203 -12.80 28.35 9.29
N TRP A 204 -11.72 28.31 10.09
CA TRP A 204 -10.42 27.72 9.73
C TRP A 204 -10.50 26.30 9.16
N ILE A 205 -11.53 25.53 9.56
CA ILE A 205 -11.79 24.17 9.10
C ILE A 205 -12.13 24.11 7.60
N ALA A 206 -12.75 25.15 7.03
CA ALA A 206 -13.03 25.22 5.60
C ALA A 206 -11.74 25.38 4.75
N ASN A 207 -10.66 25.88 5.35
CA ASN A 207 -9.37 26.10 4.68
C ASN A 207 -8.43 24.88 4.68
N ILE A 208 -8.78 23.83 5.43
CA ILE A 208 -7.98 22.59 5.50
C ILE A 208 -8.17 21.74 4.23
N ALA A 209 -9.25 21.97 3.48
CA ALA A 209 -9.63 21.15 2.33
C ALA A 209 -9.04 21.58 0.99
N TYR A 210 -8.51 22.80 0.85
CA TYR A 210 -8.05 23.33 -0.43
C TYR A 210 -6.87 24.31 -0.27
N PRO A 211 -5.61 23.87 -0.42
CA PRO A 211 -4.52 24.80 -0.66
C PRO A 211 -4.57 25.19 -2.15
N ILE A 212 -5.55 26.01 -2.54
CA ILE A 212 -5.49 26.66 -3.85
C ILE A 212 -4.46 27.79 -3.70
N TYR A 213 -3.31 27.61 -4.34
CA TYR A 213 -2.30 28.66 -4.44
C TYR A 213 -2.91 29.87 -5.17
N ASN A 214 -3.34 30.88 -4.40
CA ASN A 214 -3.96 32.10 -4.94
C ASN A 214 -2.94 33.16 -5.40
N PHE A 215 -1.67 32.79 -5.64
CA PHE A 215 -0.64 33.73 -6.06
C PHE A 215 0.04 33.27 -7.35
N PRO A 216 0.31 34.16 -8.33
CA PRO A 216 1.03 33.82 -9.53
C PRO A 216 2.47 33.42 -9.18
N ILE A 217 2.84 32.18 -9.50
CA ILE A 217 4.16 31.60 -9.24
C ILE A 217 5.05 31.86 -10.47
N SER A 218 6.32 32.25 -10.27
CA SER A 218 7.27 32.40 -11.37
C SER A 218 7.61 31.05 -11.99
N SER A 219 7.94 31.01 -13.29
CA SER A 219 8.33 29.77 -13.99
C SER A 219 9.49 29.02 -13.32
N THR A 220 10.41 29.74 -12.67
CA THR A 220 11.49 29.17 -11.86
C THR A 220 10.99 28.48 -10.60
N SER A 221 10.00 29.06 -9.92
CA SER A 221 9.41 28.47 -8.73
C SER A 221 8.50 27.29 -9.08
N GLU A 222 7.83 27.30 -10.23
CA GLU A 222 7.08 26.14 -10.73
C GLU A 222 8.00 24.96 -11.04
N ALA A 223 9.17 25.21 -11.63
CA ALA A 223 10.19 24.19 -11.87
C ALA A 223 10.74 23.58 -10.57
N ILE A 224 10.96 24.40 -9.54
CA ILE A 224 11.39 23.94 -8.21
C ILE A 224 10.28 23.09 -7.55
N ILE A 225 9.02 23.53 -7.62
CA ILE A 225 7.88 22.78 -7.08
C ILE A 225 7.73 21.45 -7.80
N ALA A 226 7.85 21.42 -9.14
CA ALA A 226 7.83 20.19 -9.91
C ALA A 226 8.97 19.24 -9.50
N PHE A 227 10.19 19.77 -9.34
CA PHE A 227 11.33 18.98 -8.84
C PHE A 227 11.05 18.44 -7.43
N CYS A 228 10.50 19.24 -6.52
CA CYS A 228 10.15 18.78 -5.17
C CYS A 228 9.05 17.71 -5.19
N ASN A 229 8.04 17.84 -6.06
CA ASN A 229 6.93 16.89 -6.14
C ASN A 229 7.34 15.52 -6.69
N TYR A 230 8.35 15.45 -7.58
CA TYR A 230 8.83 14.17 -8.13
C TYR A 230 10.13 13.67 -7.49
N GLY A 231 11.07 14.57 -7.23
CA GLY A 231 12.37 14.25 -6.64
C GLY A 231 12.28 13.86 -5.18
N THR A 232 11.45 14.54 -4.38
CA THR A 232 11.33 14.24 -2.94
C THR A 232 10.80 12.83 -2.68
N PRO A 233 9.71 12.37 -3.33
CA PRO A 233 9.25 10.98 -3.17
C PRO A 233 10.31 9.93 -3.51
N VAL A 234 11.04 10.13 -4.61
CA VAL A 234 12.08 9.19 -5.07
C VAL A 234 13.24 9.14 -4.09
N LEU A 235 13.77 10.30 -3.67
CA LEU A 235 14.84 10.39 -2.69
C LEU A 235 14.44 9.78 -1.35
N PHE A 236 13.19 10.01 -0.92
CA PHE A 236 12.64 9.46 0.30
C PHE A 236 12.56 7.92 0.25
N SER A 237 12.00 7.35 -0.82
CA SER A 237 11.93 5.90 -1.01
C SER A 237 13.33 5.25 -1.01
N ILE A 238 14.29 5.84 -1.72
CA ILE A 238 15.68 5.35 -1.75
C ILE A 238 16.31 5.43 -0.35
N GLY A 239 16.16 6.56 0.35
CA GLY A 239 16.68 6.75 1.70
C GLY A 239 16.13 5.72 2.69
N ILE A 240 14.85 5.37 2.56
CA ILE A 240 14.24 4.32 3.38
C ILE A 240 14.77 2.94 3.03
N TRP A 241 14.97 2.61 1.76
CA TRP A 241 15.53 1.30 1.38
C TRP A 241 16.96 1.12 1.91
N ILE A 242 17.77 2.18 1.85
CA ILE A 242 19.12 2.19 2.44
C ILE A 242 19.05 2.01 3.96
N SER A 243 18.18 2.77 4.63
CA SER A 243 17.99 2.68 6.09
C SER A 243 17.52 1.29 6.52
N SER A 244 16.59 0.70 5.76
CA SER A 244 16.05 -0.65 5.94
C SER A 244 17.14 -1.72 5.84
N TYR A 245 18.05 -1.57 4.88
CA TYR A 245 19.20 -2.47 4.72
C TYR A 245 20.16 -2.41 5.91
N PHE A 246 20.53 -1.21 6.37
CA PHE A 246 21.41 -1.06 7.53
C PHE A 246 20.78 -1.59 8.81
N LEU A 247 19.48 -1.38 9.01
CA LEU A 247 18.75 -1.92 10.15
C LEU A 247 18.68 -3.45 10.12
N LEU A 248 18.48 -4.05 8.95
CA LEU A 248 18.53 -5.51 8.77
C LEU A 248 19.92 -6.06 9.09
N LYS A 249 20.98 -5.33 8.72
CA LYS A 249 22.38 -5.68 9.02
C LYS A 249 22.66 -5.66 10.51
N GLU A 250 22.22 -4.61 11.21
CA GLU A 250 22.40 -4.49 12.66
C GLU A 250 21.72 -5.64 13.42
N LYS A 251 20.53 -6.07 13.00
CA LYS A 251 19.81 -7.18 13.64
C LYS A 251 20.41 -8.58 13.43
N GLN A 252 21.34 -8.73 12.48
CA GLN A 252 21.99 -10.00 12.18
C GLN A 252 23.41 -10.10 12.76
N LEU A 253 23.94 -9.00 13.30
CA LEU A 253 25.16 -8.94 14.09
C LEU A 253 24.85 -9.31 15.55
#